data_AF-A0A081B6E6-F1
#
_entry.id   AF-A0A081B6E6-F1
#
_cell.length_a   1.000
_cell.length_b   1.000
_cell.length_c   1.000
_cell.angle_alpha   90.00
_cell.angle_beta   90.00
_cell.angle_gamma   90.00
#
_symmetry.space_group_name_H-M   'P 1'
#
loop_
_entity.id
_entity.type
_entity.pdbx_description
1 polymer ?
#
loop_
_entity_poly.entity_id
_entity_poly.type
_entity_poly.pdbx_seq_one_letter_code
_entity_poly.pdbx_strand_id
1 'polypeptide(L)'
;MEPVSLALGIAQFAAPALGRWLFGEKGEETAEKIIDVGKAVVGTDKAEDILPALKANPELLIRFQQQATQIELAELEAHTRQLEAVNETARAAINSDDKFVRRWRPTWGYVTAVTWALQSMAIMFCFCAAAVATLYGKAEAVTALMNGAASLAGALTVQWGVALTVLGVNVVKRSHDKQVCAGQRPGTMAPSAVTDLVRRVTGGARG
;
A
#
# COMPACT_ATOMS: atom_id res chain seq x y z
N MET A 1 -0.30 -33.23 13.67
CA MET A 1 -0.83 -31.85 13.73
C MET A 1 0.03 -30.97 12.84
N GLU A 2 -0.56 -29.99 12.15
CA GLU A 2 0.19 -29.03 11.32
C GLU A 2 1.26 -28.30 12.18
N PRO A 3 2.54 -28.25 11.75
CA PRO A 3 3.65 -27.69 12.54
C PRO A 3 3.40 -26.23 12.96
N VAL A 4 2.72 -25.46 12.11
CA VAL A 4 2.36 -24.06 12.38
C VAL A 4 1.39 -23.91 13.56
N SER A 5 0.41 -24.82 13.70
CA SER A 5 -0.55 -24.75 14.81
C SER A 5 0.10 -25.04 16.15
N LEU A 6 1.06 -25.97 16.18
CA LEU A 6 1.81 -26.32 17.39
C LEU A 6 2.80 -25.22 17.76
N ALA A 7 3.51 -24.66 16.78
CA ALA A 7 4.39 -23.51 16.97
C ALA A 7 3.62 -22.28 17.46
N LEU A 8 2.40 -22.05 16.96
CA LEU A 8 1.52 -20.97 17.43
C LEU A 8 1.14 -21.15 18.91
N GLY A 9 0.81 -22.37 19.33
CA GLY A 9 0.52 -22.68 20.74
C GLY A 9 1.70 -22.42 21.67
N ILE A 10 2.92 -22.74 21.21
CA ILE A 10 4.17 -22.44 21.93
C ILE A 10 4.42 -20.93 21.95
N ALA A 11 4.31 -20.24 20.81
CA ALA A 11 4.55 -18.81 20.70
C ALA A 11 3.57 -18.00 21.56
N GLN A 12 2.28 -18.35 21.56
CA GLN A 12 1.28 -17.64 22.36
C GLN A 12 1.55 -17.74 23.87
N PHE A 13 2.10 -18.86 24.33
CA PHE A 13 2.41 -19.08 25.75
C PHE A 13 3.79 -18.53 26.14
N ALA A 14 4.81 -18.79 25.33
CA ALA A 14 6.20 -18.61 25.72
C ALA A 14 6.89 -17.43 25.00
N ALA A 15 6.47 -17.04 23.80
CA ALA A 15 7.11 -15.98 23.02
C ALA A 15 6.13 -15.25 22.06
N PRO A 16 5.23 -14.39 22.58
CA PRO A 16 4.15 -13.80 21.78
C PRO A 16 4.63 -12.98 20.58
N ALA A 17 5.82 -12.39 20.68
CA ALA A 17 6.42 -11.58 19.61
C ALA A 17 6.73 -12.40 18.34
N LEU A 18 7.00 -13.71 18.48
CA LEU A 18 7.20 -14.61 17.34
C LEU A 18 5.91 -14.88 16.56
N GLY A 19 4.74 -14.59 17.14
CA GLY A 19 3.45 -14.72 16.48
C GLY A 19 3.35 -13.91 15.20
N ARG A 20 3.98 -12.72 15.12
CA ARG A 20 3.99 -11.89 13.90
C ARG A 20 4.65 -12.60 12.73
N TRP A 21 5.73 -13.33 13.00
CA TRP A 21 6.55 -13.96 11.98
C TRP A 21 5.93 -15.26 11.46
N LEU A 22 5.15 -15.96 12.30
CA LEU A 22 4.39 -17.16 11.92
C LEU A 22 3.32 -16.91 10.84
N PHE A 23 2.77 -15.71 10.76
CA PHE A 23 1.79 -15.33 9.72
C PHE A 23 2.42 -14.65 8.51
N GLY A 24 3.76 -14.56 8.46
CA GLY A 24 4.50 -13.98 7.34
C GLY A 24 4.75 -14.98 6.20
N GLU A 25 5.38 -14.50 5.13
CA GLU A 25 5.76 -15.30 3.95
C GLU A 25 6.69 -16.48 4.30
N LYS A 26 7.42 -16.38 5.42
CA LYS A 26 8.30 -17.43 5.98
C LYS A 26 7.74 -18.07 7.26
N GLY A 27 6.41 -18.12 7.39
CA GLY A 27 5.74 -18.61 8.59
C GLY A 27 6.05 -20.07 8.93
N GLU A 28 6.18 -20.92 7.91
CA GLU A 28 6.50 -22.35 8.07
C GLU A 28 7.94 -22.57 8.55
N GLU A 29 8.91 -21.89 7.94
CA GLU A 29 10.33 -21.91 8.37
C GLU A 29 10.47 -21.40 9.82
N THR A 30 9.72 -20.36 10.18
CA THR A 30 9.71 -19.84 11.56
C THR A 30 9.07 -20.83 12.53
N ALA A 31 8.03 -21.54 12.12
CA ALA A 31 7.38 -22.58 12.92
C ALA A 31 8.34 -23.74 13.22
N GLU A 32 9.10 -24.18 12.21
CA GLU A 32 10.13 -25.22 12.38
C GLU A 32 11.21 -24.78 13.37
N LYS A 33 11.75 -23.56 13.21
CA LYS A 33 12.75 -23.01 14.15
C LYS A 33 12.25 -22.96 15.60
N ILE A 34 10.99 -22.58 15.81
CA ILE A 34 10.36 -22.55 17.14
C ILE A 34 10.27 -23.95 17.74
N ILE A 35 9.87 -24.93 16.93
CA ILE A 35 9.76 -26.33 17.36
C ILE A 35 11.13 -26.89 17.69
N ASP A 36 12.15 -26.65 16.86
CA ASP A 36 13.51 -27.15 17.07
C ASP A 36 14.15 -26.58 18.33
N VAL A 37 13.94 -25.28 18.60
CA VAL A 37 14.34 -24.64 19.87
C VAL A 37 13.60 -25.27 21.05
N GLY A 38 12.30 -25.53 20.90
CA GLY A 38 11.51 -26.22 21.93
C GLY A 38 12.03 -27.63 22.23
N LYS A 39 12.38 -28.41 21.20
CA LYS A 39 12.99 -29.74 21.33
C LYS A 39 14.35 -29.66 22.03
N ALA A 40 15.19 -28.71 21.64
CA ALA A 40 16.53 -28.52 22.21
C ALA A 40 16.50 -28.12 23.69
N VAL A 41 15.55 -27.27 24.09
CA VAL A 41 15.42 -26.82 25.48
C VAL A 41 14.80 -27.88 26.38
N VAL A 42 13.77 -28.60 25.91
CA VAL A 42 13.05 -29.62 26.69
C VAL A 42 13.78 -30.97 26.67
N GLY A 43 14.60 -31.23 25.65
CA GLY A 43 15.29 -32.52 25.46
C GLY A 43 14.35 -33.64 24.99
N THR A 44 13.31 -33.30 24.22
CA THR A 44 12.34 -34.25 23.65
C THR A 44 12.28 -34.12 22.14
N ASP A 45 12.16 -35.24 21.43
CA ASP A 45 11.95 -35.26 19.98
C ASP A 45 10.48 -35.03 19.59
N LYS A 46 9.57 -35.16 20.55
CA LYS A 46 8.12 -35.02 20.33
C LYS A 46 7.70 -33.57 20.51
N ALA A 47 7.31 -32.94 19.41
CA ALA A 47 6.87 -31.54 19.40
C ALA A 47 5.66 -31.30 20.33
N GLU A 48 4.79 -32.31 20.49
CA GLU A 48 3.56 -32.26 21.28
C GLU A 48 3.83 -32.15 22.79
N ASP A 49 4.98 -32.64 23.25
CA ASP A 49 5.37 -32.65 24.65
C ASP A 49 6.05 -31.33 25.09
N ILE A 50 6.39 -30.45 24.14
CA ILE A 50 7.09 -29.19 24.40
C ILE A 50 6.21 -28.25 25.23
N LEU A 51 4.96 -28.01 24.82
CA LEU A 51 4.07 -27.05 25.50
C LEU A 51 3.73 -27.47 26.93
N PRO A 52 3.38 -28.74 27.22
CA PRO A 52 3.21 -29.22 28.60
C PRO A 52 4.49 -29.08 29.43
N ALA A 53 5.66 -29.42 28.88
CA ALA A 53 6.93 -29.33 29.59
C ALA A 53 7.32 -27.88 29.94
N LEU A 54 7.08 -26.94 29.01
CA LEU A 54 7.30 -25.51 29.24
C LEU A 54 6.35 -24.93 30.30
N LYS A 55 5.13 -25.46 30.42
CA LYS A 55 4.18 -25.08 31.48
C LYS A 55 4.57 -25.64 32.84
N ALA A 56 5.14 -26.85 32.87
CA ALA A 56 5.48 -27.55 34.09
C ALA A 56 6.79 -27.05 34.73
N ASN A 57 7.72 -26.50 33.93
CA ASN A 57 9.04 -26.08 34.43
C ASN A 57 9.37 -24.61 34.08
N PRO A 58 9.38 -23.71 35.08
CA PRO A 58 9.68 -22.29 34.85
C PRO A 58 11.12 -22.03 34.38
N GLU A 59 12.09 -22.91 34.68
CA GLU A 59 13.47 -22.75 34.20
C GLU A 59 13.59 -23.02 32.69
N LEU A 60 12.85 -24.01 32.19
CA LEU A 60 12.80 -24.32 30.75
C LEU A 60 12.13 -23.19 29.96
N LEU A 61 11.10 -22.56 30.55
CA LEU A 61 10.43 -21.40 29.96
C LEU A 61 11.40 -20.24 29.75
N ILE A 62 12.24 -19.91 30.75
CA ILE A 62 13.22 -18.82 30.64
C ILE A 62 14.26 -19.13 29.57
N ARG A 63 14.77 -20.36 29.50
CA ARG A 63 15.74 -20.77 28.46
C ARG A 63 15.13 -20.69 27.07
N PHE A 64 13.88 -21.13 26.92
CA PHE A 64 13.15 -21.01 25.66
C PHE A 64 12.95 -19.55 25.27
N GLN A 65 12.54 -18.69 26.20
CA GLN A 65 12.39 -17.25 25.97
C GLN A 65 13.69 -16.60 25.50
N GLN A 66 14.82 -16.92 26.15
CA GLN A 66 16.12 -16.41 25.75
C GLN A 66 16.47 -16.81 24.31
N GLN A 67 16.24 -18.06 23.92
CA GLN A 67 16.50 -18.51 22.55
C GLN A 67 15.49 -17.94 21.54
N ALA A 68 14.22 -17.80 21.92
CA ALA A 68 13.18 -17.17 21.11
C ALA A 68 13.50 -15.71 20.80
N THR A 69 14.04 -14.96 21.78
CA THR A 69 14.50 -13.57 21.57
C THR A 69 15.65 -13.50 20.55
N GLN A 70 16.54 -14.50 20.50
CA GLN A 70 17.61 -14.54 19.49
C GLN A 70 17.06 -14.76 18.08
N ILE A 71 16.03 -15.60 17.93
CA ILE A 71 15.34 -15.78 16.64
C ILE A 71 14.70 -14.47 16.21
N GLU A 72 13.99 -13.79 17.12
CA GLU A 72 13.36 -12.51 16.82
C GLU A 72 14.38 -11.45 16.41
N LEU A 73 15.52 -11.37 17.11
CA LEU A 73 16.59 -10.43 16.79
C LEU A 73 17.18 -10.70 15.40
N ALA A 74 17.42 -11.98 15.05
CA ALA A 74 17.90 -12.36 13.73
C ALA A 74 16.92 -11.99 12.60
N GLU A 75 15.62 -12.23 12.80
CA GLU A 75 14.58 -11.85 11.82
C GLU A 75 14.46 -10.32 11.69
N LEU A 76 14.56 -9.58 12.79
CA LEU A 76 14.58 -8.11 12.76
C LEU A 76 15.81 -7.55 12.04
N GLU A 77 16.98 -8.12 12.26
CA GLU A 77 18.20 -7.74 11.54
C GLU A 77 18.11 -8.03 10.05
N ALA A 78 17.61 -9.22 9.67
CA ALA A 78 17.42 -9.59 8.27
C ALA A 78 16.43 -8.63 7.58
N HIS A 79 15.32 -8.32 8.24
CA HIS A 79 14.34 -7.37 7.75
C HIS A 79 14.92 -5.96 7.64
N THR A 80 15.75 -5.53 8.61
CA THR A 80 16.42 -4.22 8.56
C THR A 80 17.40 -4.14 7.39
N ARG A 81 18.23 -5.17 7.16
CA ARG A 81 19.14 -5.25 6.01
C ARG A 81 18.39 -5.22 4.68
N GLN A 82 17.24 -5.90 4.59
CA GLN A 82 16.39 -5.85 3.40
C GLN A 82 15.86 -4.43 3.15
N LEU A 83 15.36 -3.76 4.19
CA LEU A 83 14.91 -2.37 4.10
C LEU A 83 16.05 -1.42 3.72
N GLU A 84 17.25 -1.63 4.23
CA GLU A 84 18.44 -0.86 3.85
C GLU A 84 18.77 -1.03 2.37
N ALA A 85 18.82 -2.27 1.86
CA ALA A 85 19.06 -2.54 0.45
C ALA A 85 17.98 -1.92 -0.47
N VAL A 86 16.71 -1.98 -0.05
CA VAL A 86 15.60 -1.31 -0.77
C VAL A 86 15.76 0.21 -0.73
N ASN A 87 16.17 0.77 0.41
CA ASN A 87 16.40 2.21 0.53
C ASN A 87 17.62 2.67 -0.27
N GLU A 88 18.70 1.89 -0.34
CA GLU A 88 19.87 2.18 -1.15
C GLU A 88 19.53 2.19 -2.63
N THR A 89 18.83 1.17 -3.12
CA THR A 89 18.37 1.10 -4.51
C THR A 89 17.38 2.23 -4.83
N ALA A 90 16.48 2.58 -3.89
CA ALA A 90 15.57 3.72 -4.05
C ALA A 90 16.33 5.05 -4.09
N ARG A 91 17.34 5.26 -3.25
CA ARG A 91 18.19 6.46 -3.26
C ARG A 91 19.00 6.56 -4.55
N ALA A 92 19.56 5.44 -5.03
CA ALA A 92 20.25 5.38 -6.31
C ALA A 92 19.31 5.70 -7.48
N ALA A 93 18.07 5.21 -7.44
CA ALA A 93 17.05 5.53 -8.44
C ALA A 93 16.61 7.00 -8.39
N ILE A 94 16.49 7.59 -7.20
CA ILE A 94 16.16 9.02 -7.02
C ILE A 94 17.31 9.92 -7.51
N ASN A 95 18.56 9.53 -7.26
CA ASN A 95 19.75 10.25 -7.71
C ASN A 95 20.10 9.98 -9.17
N SER A 96 19.38 9.10 -9.87
CA SER A 96 19.55 8.92 -11.30
C SER A 96 19.05 10.17 -12.04
N ASP A 97 19.98 10.88 -12.67
CA ASP A 97 19.72 12.13 -13.41
C ASP A 97 18.94 11.95 -14.72
N ASP A 98 18.35 10.77 -14.94
CA ASP A 98 17.65 10.44 -16.18
C ASP A 98 16.48 11.40 -16.45
N LYS A 99 16.65 12.17 -17.52
CA LYS A 99 15.72 13.17 -18.03
C LYS A 99 14.36 12.57 -18.37
N PHE A 100 14.29 11.29 -18.74
CA PHE A 100 13.04 10.60 -19.03
C PHE A 100 12.27 10.28 -17.74
N VAL A 101 12.96 9.76 -16.72
CA VAL A 101 12.40 9.45 -15.39
C VAL A 101 11.92 10.70 -14.65
N ARG A 102 12.56 11.86 -14.88
CA ARG A 102 12.09 13.12 -14.28
C ARG A 102 10.85 13.70 -14.97
N ARG A 103 10.70 13.46 -16.27
CA ARG A 103 9.67 14.12 -17.11
C ARG A 103 8.37 13.33 -17.26
N TRP A 104 8.36 12.01 -17.02
CA TRP A 104 7.15 11.22 -17.24
C TRP A 104 5.94 11.70 -16.44
N ARG A 105 6.11 12.11 -15.16
CA ARG A 105 5.02 12.61 -14.30
C ARG A 105 4.36 13.88 -14.90
N PRO A 106 5.11 14.95 -15.24
CA PRO A 106 4.55 16.08 -15.99
C PRO A 106 4.00 15.73 -17.37
N THR A 107 4.71 14.90 -18.15
CA THR A 107 4.30 14.53 -19.51
C THR A 107 2.94 13.84 -19.52
N TRP A 108 2.66 12.98 -18.54
CA TRP A 108 1.35 12.36 -18.38
C TRP A 108 0.22 13.39 -18.25
N GLY A 109 0.44 14.45 -17.45
CA GLY A 109 -0.50 15.56 -17.31
C GLY A 109 -0.73 16.32 -18.61
N TYR A 110 0.33 16.64 -19.33
CA TYR A 110 0.23 17.35 -20.61
C TYR A 110 -0.49 16.53 -21.68
N VAL A 111 -0.13 15.25 -21.83
CA VAL A 111 -0.80 14.36 -22.79
C VAL A 111 -2.28 14.23 -22.46
N THR A 112 -2.63 14.04 -21.18
CA THR A 112 -4.03 13.95 -20.75
C THR A 112 -4.81 15.24 -21.05
N ALA A 113 -4.21 16.41 -20.80
CA ALA A 113 -4.83 17.70 -21.10
C ALA A 113 -5.04 17.91 -22.61
N VAL A 114 -4.06 17.54 -23.43
CA VAL A 114 -4.17 17.60 -24.90
C VAL A 114 -5.28 16.67 -25.40
N THR A 115 -5.33 15.44 -24.90
CA THR A 115 -6.41 14.48 -25.24
C THR A 115 -7.78 15.02 -24.85
N TRP A 116 -7.91 15.64 -23.67
CA TRP A 116 -9.16 16.26 -23.23
C TRP A 116 -9.60 17.40 -24.15
N ALA A 117 -8.66 18.26 -24.55
CA ALA A 117 -8.93 19.35 -25.47
C ALA A 117 -9.38 18.82 -26.84
N LEU A 118 -8.70 17.82 -27.39
CA LEU A 118 -9.05 17.20 -28.67
C LEU A 118 -10.44 16.56 -28.63
N GLN A 119 -10.76 15.82 -27.58
CA GLN A 119 -12.08 15.22 -27.41
C GLN A 119 -13.18 16.28 -27.27
N SER A 120 -12.95 17.32 -26.46
CA SER A 120 -13.90 18.41 -26.27
C SER A 120 -14.16 19.16 -27.58
N MET A 121 -13.11 19.40 -28.38
CA MET A 121 -13.24 20.01 -29.70
C MET A 121 -14.02 19.12 -30.67
N ALA A 122 -13.80 17.81 -30.67
CA ALA A 122 -14.55 16.88 -31.53
C ALA A 122 -16.04 16.85 -31.16
N ILE A 123 -16.37 16.79 -29.87
CA ILE A 123 -17.76 16.81 -29.40
C ILE A 123 -18.41 18.15 -29.74
N MET A 124 -17.73 19.27 -29.48
CA MET A 124 -18.21 20.62 -29.83
C MET A 124 -18.47 20.74 -31.34
N PHE A 125 -17.57 20.22 -32.17
CA PHE A 125 -17.75 20.18 -33.61
C PHE A 125 -19.01 19.39 -34.01
N CYS A 126 -19.26 18.22 -33.42
CA CYS A 126 -20.49 17.45 -33.67
C CYS A 126 -21.75 18.24 -33.33
N PHE A 127 -21.76 18.99 -32.23
CA PHE A 127 -22.90 19.85 -31.85
C PHE A 127 -23.10 21.02 -32.83
N CYS A 128 -22.03 21.74 -33.18
CA CYS A 128 -22.11 22.82 -34.15
C CYS A 128 -22.57 22.33 -35.53
N ALA A 129 -22.02 21.21 -36.01
CA ALA A 129 -22.40 20.60 -37.27
C ALA A 129 -23.86 20.11 -37.25
N ALA A 130 -24.35 19.58 -36.13
CA ALA A 130 -25.73 19.15 -35.99
C ALA A 130 -26.69 20.36 -36.03
N ALA A 131 -26.33 21.46 -35.38
CA ALA A 131 -27.09 22.71 -35.45
C ALA A 131 -27.21 23.21 -36.90
N VAL A 132 -26.10 23.23 -37.64
CA VAL A 132 -26.10 23.60 -39.06
C VAL A 132 -26.95 22.63 -39.90
N ALA A 133 -26.79 21.31 -39.72
CA ALA A 133 -27.55 20.29 -40.44
C ALA A 133 -29.07 20.43 -40.20
N THR A 134 -29.47 20.86 -39.01
CA THR A 134 -30.87 21.15 -38.66
C THR A 134 -31.43 22.30 -39.50
N LEU A 135 -30.66 23.37 -39.68
CA LEU A 135 -31.07 24.53 -40.50
C LEU A 135 -31.27 24.16 -41.98
N TYR A 136 -30.54 23.15 -42.48
CA TYR A 136 -30.67 22.63 -43.84
C TYR A 136 -31.68 21.48 -43.97
N GLY A 137 -32.42 21.14 -42.91
CA GLY A 137 -33.41 20.04 -42.94
C GLY A 137 -32.80 18.65 -43.09
N LYS A 138 -31.50 18.47 -42.83
CA LYS A 138 -30.79 17.19 -43.00
C LYS A 138 -30.92 16.32 -41.73
N ALA A 139 -32.14 15.82 -41.48
CA ALA A 139 -32.46 15.08 -40.25
C ALA A 139 -31.54 13.86 -39.99
N GLU A 140 -31.24 13.06 -41.02
CA GLU A 140 -30.35 11.89 -40.88
C GLU A 140 -28.94 12.28 -40.42
N ALA A 141 -28.41 13.39 -40.94
CA ALA A 141 -27.09 13.90 -40.54
C ALA A 141 -27.08 14.36 -39.08
N VAL A 142 -28.15 14.98 -38.60
CA VAL A 142 -28.30 15.37 -37.20
C VAL A 142 -28.26 14.13 -36.30
N THR A 143 -29.04 13.11 -36.62
CA THR A 143 -29.07 11.84 -35.87
C THR A 143 -27.69 11.17 -35.85
N ALA A 144 -27.02 11.10 -37.00
CA ALA A 144 -25.67 10.51 -37.09
C ALA A 144 -24.65 11.27 -36.22
N LEU A 145 -24.67 12.61 -36.24
CA LEU A 145 -23.75 13.45 -35.46
C LEU A 145 -23.99 13.33 -33.95
N MET A 146 -25.26 13.28 -33.51
CA MET A 146 -25.61 13.12 -32.09
C MET A 146 -25.24 11.73 -31.57
N ASN A 147 -25.52 10.68 -32.34
CA ASN A 147 -25.13 9.31 -31.97
C ASN A 147 -23.61 9.15 -31.94
N GLY A 148 -22.89 9.76 -32.89
CA GLY A 148 -21.43 9.76 -32.92
C GLY A 148 -20.80 10.48 -31.72
N ALA A 149 -21.35 11.62 -31.31
CA ALA A 149 -20.90 12.33 -30.12
C ALA A 149 -21.13 11.51 -28.84
N ALA A 150 -22.30 10.88 -28.72
CA ALA A 150 -22.63 10.02 -27.59
C ALA A 150 -21.75 8.76 -27.53
N SER A 151 -21.48 8.12 -28.68
CA SER A 151 -20.62 6.94 -28.73
C SER A 151 -19.16 7.26 -28.40
N LEU A 152 -18.65 8.39 -28.88
CA LEU A 152 -17.31 8.88 -28.53
C LEU A 152 -17.18 9.16 -27.03
N ALA A 153 -18.17 9.84 -26.43
CA ALA A 153 -18.19 10.09 -25.00
C ALA A 153 -18.25 8.79 -24.19
N GLY A 154 -19.11 7.86 -24.59
CA GLY A 154 -19.28 6.56 -23.93
C GLY A 154 -18.02 5.70 -24.00
N ALA A 155 -17.43 5.55 -25.19
CA ALA A 155 -16.25 4.70 -25.42
C ALA A 155 -15.03 5.11 -24.60
N LEU A 156 -14.90 6.39 -24.26
CA LEU A 156 -13.75 6.94 -23.54
C LEU A 156 -13.93 6.95 -22.01
N THR A 157 -15.11 6.60 -21.49
CA THR A 157 -15.42 6.64 -20.04
C THR A 157 -14.42 5.85 -19.19
N VAL A 158 -14.14 4.59 -19.57
CA VAL A 158 -13.21 3.73 -18.82
C VAL A 158 -11.78 4.27 -18.89
N GLN A 159 -11.37 4.77 -20.05
CA GLN A 159 -10.06 5.40 -20.24
C GLN A 159 -9.88 6.62 -19.32
N TRP A 160 -10.91 7.46 -19.18
CA TRP A 160 -10.87 8.63 -18.29
C TRP A 160 -10.83 8.24 -16.82
N GLY A 161 -11.53 7.17 -16.42
CA GLY A 161 -11.41 6.62 -15.07
C GLY A 161 -9.95 6.33 -14.72
N VAL A 162 -9.25 5.58 -15.57
CA VAL A 162 -7.83 5.28 -15.37
C VAL A 162 -6.96 6.54 -15.40
N ALA A 163 -7.17 7.41 -16.39
CA ALA A 163 -6.34 8.60 -16.58
C ALA A 163 -6.41 9.57 -15.39
N LEU A 164 -7.61 9.82 -14.88
CA LEU A 164 -7.86 10.71 -13.75
C LEU A 164 -7.39 10.09 -12.43
N THR A 165 -7.49 8.77 -12.25
CA THR A 165 -6.90 8.09 -11.08
C THR A 165 -5.38 8.26 -11.05
N VAL A 166 -4.69 8.02 -12.16
CA VAL A 166 -3.23 8.20 -12.24
C VAL A 166 -2.83 9.66 -11.98
N LEU A 167 -3.58 10.63 -12.52
CA LEU A 167 -3.36 12.04 -12.22
C LEU A 167 -3.59 12.36 -10.75
N GLY A 168 -4.65 11.83 -10.13
CA GLY A 168 -4.95 12.02 -8.72
C GLY A 168 -3.80 11.54 -7.81
N VAL A 169 -3.30 10.33 -8.04
CA VAL A 169 -2.15 9.79 -7.29
C VAL A 169 -0.90 10.66 -7.47
N ASN A 170 -0.62 11.10 -8.70
CA ASN A 170 0.52 11.97 -8.99
C ASN A 170 0.42 13.33 -8.28
N VAL A 171 -0.77 13.94 -8.23
CA VAL A 171 -1.00 15.22 -7.55
C VAL A 171 -0.79 15.08 -6.04
N VAL A 172 -1.34 14.02 -5.42
CA VAL A 172 -1.18 13.75 -3.98
C VAL A 172 0.30 13.57 -3.63
N LYS A 173 1.01 12.70 -4.36
CA LYS A 173 2.43 12.45 -4.09
C LYS A 173 3.28 13.70 -4.29
N ARG A 174 3.05 14.47 -5.35
CA ARG A 174 3.75 15.75 -5.56
C ARG A 174 3.44 16.77 -4.47
N SER A 175 2.22 16.77 -3.94
CA SER A 175 1.86 17.63 -2.80
C SER A 175 2.63 17.23 -1.55
N HIS A 176 2.74 15.93 -1.27
CA HIS A 176 3.55 15.41 -0.17
C HIS A 176 5.03 15.78 -0.34
N ASP A 177 5.60 15.61 -1.54
CA ASP A 177 7.00 16.00 -1.82
C ASP A 177 7.24 17.48 -1.49
N LYS A 178 6.31 18.36 -1.88
CA LYS A 178 6.38 19.80 -1.54
C LYS A 178 6.26 20.07 -0.04
N GLN A 179 5.40 19.34 0.66
CA GLN A 179 5.24 19.44 2.11
C GLN A 179 6.54 19.04 2.82
N VAL A 180 7.16 17.92 2.43
CA VAL A 180 8.46 17.49 2.97
C VAL A 180 9.54 18.54 2.71
N CYS A 181 9.66 19.07 1.49
CA CYS A 181 10.62 20.13 1.18
C CYS A 181 10.39 21.42 1.98
N ALA A 182 9.14 21.71 2.36
CA ALA A 182 8.78 22.84 3.21
C ALA A 182 8.96 22.54 4.72
N GLY A 183 9.53 21.38 5.08
CA GLY A 183 9.70 20.96 6.48
C GLY A 183 8.40 20.53 7.16
N GLN A 184 7.31 20.35 6.41
CA GLN A 184 6.03 19.88 6.91
C GLN A 184 5.98 18.35 6.84
N ARG A 185 5.40 17.71 7.87
CA ARG A 185 5.10 16.28 7.81
C ARG A 185 3.95 16.06 6.84
N PRO A 186 4.10 15.22 5.80
CA PRO A 186 3.00 14.93 4.89
C PRO A 186 1.79 14.50 5.68
N GLY A 187 0.67 15.20 5.46
CA GLY A 187 -0.59 14.75 6.02
C GLY A 187 -0.96 13.41 5.39
N THR A 188 -0.62 12.29 6.02
CA THR A 188 -1.61 11.23 6.12
C THR A 188 -2.86 11.87 6.71
N MET A 189 -4.06 11.40 6.35
CA MET A 189 -5.20 11.62 7.25
C MET A 189 -4.83 10.96 8.57
N ALA A 190 -4.10 11.68 9.40
CA ALA A 190 -3.57 11.21 10.65
C ALA A 190 -4.77 11.15 11.59
N PRO A 191 -4.85 10.12 12.44
CA PRO A 191 -5.83 10.06 13.53
C PRO A 191 -5.88 11.36 14.34
N SER A 192 -4.77 12.12 14.36
CA SER A 192 -4.64 13.43 15.01
C SER A 192 -5.56 14.51 14.43
N ALA A 193 -5.98 14.47 13.16
CA ALA A 193 -6.95 15.43 12.64
C ALA A 193 -8.34 15.23 13.27
N VAL A 194 -8.70 13.97 13.53
CA VAL A 194 -9.90 13.61 14.29
C VAL A 194 -9.71 13.96 15.76
N THR A 195 -8.54 13.69 16.34
CA THR A 195 -8.25 14.03 17.74
C THR A 195 -8.23 15.55 17.98
N ASP A 196 -7.69 16.34 17.05
CA ASP A 196 -7.63 17.81 17.13
C ASP A 196 -9.00 18.44 16.86
N LEU A 197 -9.81 17.86 15.97
CA LEU A 197 -11.20 18.27 15.78
C LEU A 197 -12.04 17.95 17.02
N VAL A 198 -11.90 16.74 17.58
CA VAL A 198 -12.56 16.36 18.84
C VAL A 198 -12.12 17.28 19.97
N ARG A 199 -10.82 17.58 20.12
CA ARG A 199 -10.30 18.49 21.16
C ARG A 199 -10.77 19.94 20.98
N ARG A 200 -11.01 20.38 19.74
CA ARG A 200 -11.61 21.69 19.43
C ARG A 200 -13.11 21.72 19.68
N VAL A 201 -13.82 20.61 19.45
CA VAL A 201 -15.27 20.48 19.67
C VAL A 201 -15.60 20.26 21.16
N THR A 202 -14.76 19.52 21.90
CA THR A 202 -14.99 19.23 23.32
C THR A 202 -14.51 20.32 24.26
N GLY A 203 -13.78 21.32 23.74
CA GLY A 203 -13.39 22.50 24.50
C GLY A 203 -12.36 22.18 25.60
N GLY A 204 -11.33 23.02 25.69
CA GLY A 204 -10.47 23.03 26.86
C GLY A 204 -11.28 23.40 28.11
N ALA A 205 -11.76 22.41 28.85
CA ALA A 205 -12.05 22.56 30.26
C ALA A 205 -10.69 22.58 30.98
N ARG A 206 -10.14 23.79 31.14
CA ARG A 206 -9.05 24.06 32.07
C ARG A 206 -9.55 23.78 33.49
N GLY A 207 -8.91 22.82 34.17
CA GLY A 207 -8.47 23.05 35.53
C GLY A 207 -7.27 23.99 35.53
#